data_AF-A0A485ACL6-F1
#
_entry.id   AF-A0A485ACL6-F1
#
_cell.length_a   1.000
_cell.length_b   1.000
_cell.length_c   1.000
_cell.angle_alpha   90.00
_cell.angle_beta   90.00
_cell.angle_gamma   90.00
#
_symmetry.space_group_name_H-M   'P 1'
#
loop_
_entity.id
_entity.type
_entity.pdbx_description
1 polymer ?
#
loop_
_entity_poly.entity_id
_entity_poly.type
_entity_poly.pdbx_seq_one_letter_code
_entity_poly.pdbx_strand_id
1 'polypeptide(L)' 'MKGHSLQQLDSIISAKGQTAYSSVVLGKVDGKLLTLQVTLPADNQQQAQTDAEKIINTLVIN' A
#
# COMPACT_ATOMS: atom_id res chain seq x y z
N MET A 1 0.90 -10.69 -7.67
CA MET A 1 -0.26 -11.54 -7.28
C MET A 1 -0.98 -11.96 -8.55
N LYS A 2 -1.38 -13.25 -8.67
CA LYS A 2 -1.96 -13.89 -9.87
C LYS A 2 -1.20 -13.61 -11.19
N GLY A 3 0.02 -14.13 -11.32
CA GLY A 3 0.81 -14.01 -12.56
C GLY A 3 1.45 -12.63 -12.81
N HIS A 4 0.96 -11.57 -12.18
CA HIS A 4 1.56 -10.23 -12.25
C HIS A 4 2.60 -10.01 -11.15
N SER A 5 3.78 -9.51 -11.51
CA SER A 5 4.77 -9.02 -10.56
C SER A 5 4.34 -7.64 -10.07
N LEU A 6 4.12 -7.52 -8.76
CA LEU A 6 3.81 -6.27 -8.10
C LEU A 6 4.96 -5.97 -7.12
N GLN A 7 5.32 -4.71 -7.01
CA GLN A 7 6.26 -4.20 -6.01
C GLN A 7 5.45 -3.43 -4.97
N GLN A 8 5.74 -3.65 -3.70
CA GLN A 8 5.14 -2.91 -2.60
C GLN A 8 6.22 -2.15 -1.85
N LEU A 9 5.95 -0.88 -1.54
CA LEU A 9 6.80 -0.03 -0.71
C LEU A 9 5.97 0.48 0.46
N ASP A 10 6.38 0.06 1.65
CA ASP A 10 5.77 0.48 2.91
C ASP A 10 6.66 1.52 3.58
N SER A 11 6.06 2.56 4.16
CA SER A 11 6.78 3.67 4.76
C SER A 11 5.97 4.34 5.86
N ILE A 12 6.65 4.85 6.87
CA ILE A 12 6.08 5.77 7.85
C ILE A 12 6.43 7.20 7.43
N ILE A 13 5.40 8.04 7.29
CA ILE A 13 5.53 9.44 6.92
C ILE A 13 5.20 10.28 8.14
N SER A 14 6.14 11.10 8.60
CA SER A 14 5.93 12.01 9.72
C SER A 14 6.07 13.47 9.25
N ALA A 15 5.02 14.27 9.41
CA ALA A 15 5.01 15.68 9.05
C ALA A 15 4.14 16.49 10.01
N LYS A 16 4.65 17.63 10.49
CA LYS A 16 3.91 18.57 11.36
C LYS A 16 3.26 17.91 12.59
N GLY A 17 3.92 16.90 13.17
CA GLY A 17 3.42 16.15 14.33
C GLY A 17 2.37 15.08 14.02
N GLN A 18 1.99 14.90 12.74
CA GLN A 18 1.13 13.80 12.30
C GLN A 18 1.99 12.69 11.70
N THR A 19 1.62 11.44 12.02
CA THR A 19 2.28 10.24 11.50
C THR A 19 1.27 9.45 10.69
N ALA A 20 1.65 9.04 9.49
CA ALA A 20 0.85 8.20 8.60
C ALA A 20 1.65 6.98 8.17
N TYR A 21 0.96 5.85 8.03
CA TYR A 21 1.45 4.66 7.37
C TYR A 21 1.07 4.77 5.90
N SER A 22 2.04 4.59 5.01
CA SER A 22 1.83 4.61 3.57
C SER A 22 2.30 3.29 2.97
N SER A 23 1.42 2.64 2.21
CA SER A 23 1.77 1.50 1.37
C SER A 23 1.49 1.82 -0.08
N VAL A 24 2.51 1.71 -0.92
CA VAL A 24 2.42 1.94 -2.37
C VAL A 24 2.66 0.63 -3.09
N VAL A 25 1.66 0.17 -3.86
CA VAL A 25 1.75 -0.98 -4.74
C VAL A 25 1.90 -0.52 -6.19
N LEU A 26 2.96 -0.98 -6.84
CA LEU A 26 3.31 -0.72 -8.23
C LEU A 26 3.24 -2.00 -9.03
N GLY A 27 2.66 -1.94 -10.23
CA GLY A 27 2.57 -3.08 -11.13
C GLY A 27 2.51 -2.67 -12.59
N LYS A 28 2.95 -3.56 -13.49
CA LYS A 28 2.60 -3.46 -14.91
C LYS A 28 1.47 -4.44 -15.22
N VAL A 29 0.34 -3.92 -15.66
CA VAL A 29 -0.86 -4.69 -16.06
C VAL A 29 -1.21 -4.27 -17.48
N ASP A 30 -1.26 -5.21 -18.41
CA ASP A 30 -1.53 -4.98 -19.84
C ASP A 30 -0.67 -3.87 -20.47
N GLY A 31 0.62 -3.83 -20.11
CA GLY A 31 1.57 -2.83 -20.60
C GLY A 31 1.39 -1.43 -19.98
N LYS A 32 0.45 -1.24 -19.05
CA LYS A 32 0.19 0.02 -18.35
C LYS A 32 0.70 -0.02 -16.91
N LEU A 33 1.08 1.14 -16.39
CA LEU A 33 1.48 1.29 -15.00
C LEU A 33 0.22 1.37 -14.11
N LEU A 34 0.12 0.44 -13.17
CA LEU A 34 -0.80 0.49 -12.04
C LEU A 34 -0.05 1.04 -10.82
N THR A 35 -0.67 1.99 -10.14
CA THR A 35 -0.21 2.50 -8.85
C THR A 35 -1.40 2.55 -7.90
N LEU A 36 -1.29 1.87 -6.76
CA LEU A 36 -2.24 1.95 -5.66
C LEU A 36 -1.49 2.51 -4.44
N GLN A 37 -2.00 3.59 -3.86
CA GLN A 37 -1.47 4.13 -2.61
C GLN A 37 -2.54 4.07 -1.53
N VAL A 38 -2.21 3.43 -0.42
CA VAL A 38 -3.01 3.41 0.81
C VAL A 38 -2.28 4.25 1.84
N THR A 39 -2.96 5.25 2.41
CA THR A 39 -2.41 6.09 3.47
C THR A 39 -3.38 6.12 4.64
N LEU A 40 -2.91 5.68 5.81
CA LEU A 40 -3.70 5.57 7.04
C LEU A 40 -3.04 6.36 8.17
N PRO A 41 -3.80 6.97 9.09
CA PRO A 41 -3.24 7.50 10.33
C PRO A 41 -2.47 6.42 11.09
N ALA A 42 -1.30 6.75 11.61
CA ALA A 42 -0.40 5.79 12.25
C ALA A 42 -0.10 6.15 13.72
N ASP A 43 -1.12 6.63 14.43
CA ASP A 43 -1.11 6.73 15.90
C ASP A 43 -0.79 5.37 16.53
N ASN A 44 -1.35 4.30 15.94
CA ASN A 44 -0.95 2.91 16.17
C ASN A 44 -0.38 2.32 14.88
N GLN A 45 0.95 2.32 14.75
CA GLN A 45 1.65 1.87 13.54
C GLN A 45 1.34 0.42 13.17
N GLN A 46 1.26 -0.48 14.16
CA GLN A 46 0.98 -1.89 13.92
C GLN A 46 -0.42 -2.11 13.35
N GLN A 47 -1.41 -1.38 13.89
CA GLN A 47 -2.78 -1.46 13.38
C GLN A 47 -2.88 -0.90 11.95
N ALA A 48 -2.25 0.25 11.69
CA ALA A 48 -2.25 0.88 10.37
C ALA A 48 -1.59 -0.03 9.31
N GLN A 49 -0.49 -0.69 9.66
CA GLN A 49 0.14 -1.70 8.81
C GLN A 49 -0.82 -2.85 8.50
N THR A 50 -1.38 -3.48 9.53
CA THR A 50 -2.28 -4.64 9.36
C THR A 50 -3.51 -4.29 8.52
N ASP A 51 -4.07 -3.08 8.66
CA ASP A 51 -5.22 -2.67 7.87
C ASP A 51 -4.86 -2.34 6.42
N ALA A 52 -3.69 -1.74 6.17
CA ALA A 52 -3.17 -1.55 4.82
C ALA A 52 -2.92 -2.89 4.10
N GLU A 53 -2.31 -3.86 4.80
CA GLU A 53 -2.09 -5.22 4.29
C GLU A 53 -3.42 -5.93 3.97
N LYS A 54 -4.44 -5.80 4.82
CA LYS A 54 -5.78 -6.35 4.52
C LYS A 54 -6.34 -5.80 3.22
N ILE A 55 -6.26 -4.49 3.00
CA ILE A 55 -6.72 -3.84 1.77
C ILE A 55 -5.96 -4.40 0.56
N ILE A 56 -4.63 -4.44 0.61
CA ILE A 56 -3.79 -4.90 -0.49
C ILE A 56 -4.03 -6.38 -0.80
N ASN A 57 -4.25 -7.21 0.22
CA ASN A 57 -4.56 -8.63 0.05
C ASN A 57 -5.91 -8.90 -0.62
N THR A 58 -6.80 -7.91 -0.71
CA THR A 58 -8.04 -8.03 -1.49
C THR A 58 -7.86 -7.74 -2.98
N LEU A 59 -6.68 -7.29 -3.42
CA LEU A 59 -6.46 -6.89 -4.81
C LEU A 59 -6.53 -8.10 -5.76
N VAL A 60 -7.46 -8.02 -6.71
CA VAL A 60 -7.59 -8.97 -7.82
C VAL A 60 -7.39 -8.23 -9.14
N ILE A 61 -6.48 -8.74 -9.96
CA ILE A 61 -6.25 -8.31 -11.35
C ILE A 61 -6.82 -9.43 -12.23
N ASN A 62 -7.75 -9.08 -13.13
CA ASN A 62 -8.46 -10.00 -14.03
C ASN A 62 -7.94 -9.89 -15.45
#